data_AF-A0A2C6LIJ3-F1
#
_entry.id   AF-A0A2C6LIJ3-F1
#
_cell.length_a   1.000
_cell.length_b   1.000
_cell.length_c   1.000
_cell.angle_alpha   90.00
_cell.angle_beta   90.00
_cell.angle_gamma   90.00
#
_symmetry.space_group_name_H-M   'P 1'
#
loop_
_entity.id
_entity.type
_entity.pdbx_description
1 polymer ?
#
loop_
_entity_poly.entity_id
_entity_poly.type
_entity_poly.pdbx_seq_one_letter_code
_entity_poly.pdbx_strand_id
1 'polypeptide(L)'
;MTFRNTAEGLKLVRAVEREAGNLRLRYLRAYLTYNAPDDTFRMNEQAIEDFVYLKQTYEEDNYSFDTELYHQILYDLGLAYMRANELEQAKEVWSQLLQVCEDPKYKELLEEKGQ
;
A
#
# COMPACT_ATOMS: atom_id res chain seq x y z
N MET A 1 -6.70 23.38 7.41
CA MET A 1 -5.49 23.24 6.58
C MET A 1 -5.92 22.80 5.17
N THR A 2 -6.62 23.66 4.42
CA THR A 2 -6.13 24.41 3.23
C THR A 2 -5.76 23.54 2.01
N PHE A 3 -6.79 23.29 1.19
CA PHE A 3 -6.94 22.84 -0.21
C PHE A 3 -5.82 23.00 -1.27
N ARG A 4 -4.56 23.27 -0.92
CA ARG A 4 -3.46 23.47 -1.90
C ARG A 4 -2.89 22.16 -2.48
N ASN A 5 -3.12 21.01 -1.82
CA ASN A 5 -2.58 19.70 -2.22
C ASN A 5 -3.47 18.91 -3.21
N THR A 6 -4.74 19.29 -3.40
CA THR A 6 -5.70 18.49 -4.19
C THR A 6 -5.37 18.50 -5.70
N ALA A 7 -4.87 19.61 -6.23
CA ALA A 7 -4.55 19.72 -7.66
C ALA A 7 -3.31 18.88 -8.06
N GLU A 8 -2.28 18.88 -7.20
CA GLU A 8 -1.09 18.03 -7.38
C GLU A 8 -1.46 16.55 -7.26
N GLY A 9 -2.30 16.19 -6.27
CA GLY A 9 -2.80 14.82 -6.12
C GLY A 9 -3.58 14.33 -7.35
N LEU A 10 -4.43 15.18 -7.94
CA LEU A 10 -5.18 14.81 -9.14
C LEU A 10 -4.28 14.65 -10.38
N LYS A 11 -3.22 15.46 -10.49
CA LYS A 11 -2.22 15.28 -11.57
C LYS A 11 -1.52 13.93 -11.43
N LEU A 12 -1.17 13.53 -10.21
CA LEU A 12 -0.53 12.24 -9.95
C LEU A 12 -1.46 11.07 -10.33
N VAL A 13 -2.74 11.13 -9.95
CA VAL A 13 -3.73 10.11 -10.32
C VAL A 13 -3.79 9.93 -11.84
N ARG A 14 -3.85 11.03 -12.59
CA ARG A 14 -3.86 11.02 -14.07
C ARG A 14 -2.54 10.57 -14.70
N ALA A 15 -1.42 10.75 -14.00
CA ALA A 15 -0.12 10.31 -14.49
C ALA A 15 -0.03 8.78 -14.51
N VAL A 16 -0.55 8.10 -13.48
CA VAL A 16 -0.59 6.63 -13.44
C VAL A 16 -1.48 6.06 -14.56
N GLU A 17 -2.58 6.73 -14.91
CA GLU A 17 -3.43 6.30 -16.04
C GLU A 17 -2.69 6.28 -17.39
N ARG A 18 -1.65 7.13 -17.54
CA ARG A 18 -0.85 7.23 -18.76
C ARG A 18 0.39 6.33 -18.74
N GLU A 19 0.93 6.09 -17.55
CA GLU A 19 2.15 5.33 -17.33
C GLU A 19 1.91 4.24 -16.27
N ALA A 20 0.98 3.33 -16.55
CA ALA A 20 0.52 2.32 -15.60
C ALA A 20 1.61 1.33 -15.14
N GLY A 21 2.77 1.28 -15.82
CA GLY A 21 3.93 0.48 -15.41
C GLY A 21 4.98 1.23 -14.58
N ASN A 22 4.79 2.53 -14.33
CA ASN A 22 5.77 3.34 -13.64
C ASN A 22 5.65 3.13 -12.11
N LEU A 23 6.56 2.33 -11.55
CA LEU A 23 6.56 1.95 -10.13
C LEU A 23 6.57 3.16 -9.20
N ARG A 24 7.32 4.21 -9.54
CA ARG A 24 7.38 5.41 -8.72
C ARG A 24 6.04 6.15 -8.69
N LEU A 25 5.34 6.24 -9.81
CA LEU A 25 4.03 6.88 -9.86
C LEU A 25 2.99 6.09 -9.07
N ARG A 26 3.00 4.76 -9.16
CA ARG A 26 2.12 3.89 -8.36
C ARG A 26 2.43 3.96 -6.87
N TYR A 27 3.70 3.95 -6.48
CA TYR A 27 4.12 4.17 -5.10
C TYR A 27 3.55 5.49 -4.55
N LEU A 28 3.76 6.59 -5.28
CA LEU A 28 3.27 7.89 -4.85
C LEU A 28 1.74 7.92 -4.77
N ARG A 29 1.03 7.28 -5.72
CA ARG A 29 -0.43 7.25 -5.74
C ARG A 29 -0.97 6.40 -4.59
N ALA A 30 -0.40 5.23 -4.32
CA ALA A 30 -0.76 4.36 -3.20
C ALA A 30 -0.75 5.11 -1.87
N TYR A 31 0.35 5.79 -1.57
CA TYR A 31 0.48 6.55 -0.31
C TYR A 31 -0.36 7.82 -0.28
N LEU A 32 -0.58 8.46 -1.43
CA LEU A 32 -1.48 9.61 -1.50
C LEU A 32 -2.93 9.19 -1.17
N THR A 33 -3.42 8.11 -1.76
CA THR A 33 -4.80 7.66 -1.60
C THR A 33 -5.01 6.92 -0.27
N TYR A 34 -4.00 6.21 0.23
CA TYR A 34 -4.04 5.58 1.56
C TYR A 34 -4.13 6.59 2.72
N ASN A 35 -3.49 7.76 2.58
CA ASN A 35 -3.53 8.81 3.59
C ASN A 35 -4.69 9.80 3.41
N ALA A 36 -5.58 9.56 2.45
CA ALA A 36 -6.76 10.37 2.27
C ALA A 36 -7.77 10.14 3.41
N PRO A 37 -8.63 11.13 3.74
CA PRO A 37 -9.63 10.98 4.81
C PRO A 37 -10.56 9.77 4.59
N ASP A 38 -10.86 9.06 5.68
CA ASP A 38 -11.52 7.74 5.72
C ASP A 38 -12.87 7.65 4.98
N ASP A 39 -13.58 8.78 4.77
CA ASP A 39 -14.87 8.81 4.06
C ASP A 39 -14.73 8.59 2.53
N THR A 40 -13.52 8.38 2.01
CA THR A 40 -13.25 8.20 0.58
C THR A 40 -12.98 6.74 0.23
N PHE A 41 -14.00 5.89 0.33
CA PHE A 41 -13.96 4.45 -0.03
C PHE A 41 -13.18 4.15 -1.33
N ARG A 42 -13.42 4.95 -2.39
CA ARG A 42 -12.74 4.83 -3.69
C ARG A 42 -11.22 5.03 -3.62
N MET A 43 -10.74 5.84 -2.69
CA MET A 43 -9.31 6.08 -2.50
C MET A 43 -8.64 4.90 -1.79
N ASN A 44 -9.34 4.22 -0.88
CA ASN A 44 -8.83 2.99 -0.28
C ASN A 44 -8.72 1.87 -1.32
N GLU A 45 -9.72 1.69 -2.19
CA GLU A 45 -9.64 0.74 -3.31
C GLU A 45 -8.45 1.02 -4.24
N GLN A 46 -8.20 2.30 -4.56
CA GLN A 46 -7.05 2.69 -5.38
C GLN A 46 -5.72 2.44 -4.68
N ALA A 47 -5.63 2.65 -3.36
CA ALA A 47 -4.45 2.32 -2.59
C ALA A 47 -4.15 0.81 -2.64
N ILE A 48 -5.18 -0.02 -2.44
CA ILE A 48 -5.08 -1.49 -2.53
C ILE A 48 -4.59 -1.90 -3.93
N GLU A 49 -5.17 -1.35 -5.00
CA GLU A 49 -4.75 -1.65 -6.38
C GLU A 49 -3.25 -1.40 -6.59
N ASP A 50 -2.74 -0.24 -6.15
CA ASP A 50 -1.34 0.11 -6.34
C ASP A 50 -0.40 -0.71 -5.44
N PHE A 51 -0.78 -0.96 -4.19
CA PHE A 51 0.02 -1.81 -3.30
C PHE A 51 0.10 -3.24 -3.81
N VAL A 52 -0.99 -3.81 -4.33
CA VAL A 52 -1.00 -5.14 -4.97
C VAL A 52 -0.07 -5.16 -6.18
N TYR A 53 -0.11 -4.13 -7.02
CA TYR A 53 0.79 -4.03 -8.18
C TYR A 53 2.26 -3.99 -7.77
N LEU A 54 2.60 -3.18 -6.76
CA LEU A 54 3.97 -3.07 -6.26
C LEU A 54 4.45 -4.38 -5.63
N LYS A 55 3.60 -5.04 -4.83
CA LYS A 55 3.86 -6.37 -4.26
C LYS A 55 4.16 -7.39 -5.36
N GLN A 56 3.29 -7.50 -6.37
CA GLN A 56 3.45 -8.44 -7.48
C GLN A 56 4.73 -8.16 -8.27
N THR A 57 5.04 -6.88 -8.54
CA THR A 57 6.26 -6.51 -9.26
C THR A 57 7.52 -6.94 -8.50
N TYR A 58 7.55 -6.74 -7.18
CA TYR A 58 8.67 -7.19 -6.36
C TYR A 58 8.79 -8.71 -6.34
N GLU A 59 7.67 -9.43 -6.23
CA GLU A 59 7.64 -10.90 -6.22
C GLU A 59 8.11 -11.51 -7.55
N GLU A 60 7.87 -10.82 -8.66
CA GLU A 60 8.38 -11.20 -9.99
C GLU A 60 9.86 -10.84 -10.15
N ASP A 61 10.27 -9.66 -9.66
CA ASP A 61 11.66 -9.18 -9.68
C ASP A 61 12.04 -8.49 -8.36
N ASN A 62 12.72 -9.24 -7.50
CA ASN A 62 13.18 -8.80 -6.17
C ASN A 62 14.22 -7.67 -6.21
N TYR A 63 14.62 -7.17 -7.39
CA TYR A 63 15.51 -6.01 -7.57
C TYR A 63 14.77 -4.75 -8.04
N SER A 64 13.44 -4.80 -8.21
CA SER A 64 12.64 -3.68 -8.67
C SER A 64 12.65 -2.48 -7.70
N PHE A 65 12.81 -2.72 -6.40
CA PHE A 65 13.04 -1.73 -5.35
C PHE A 65 13.56 -2.41 -4.06
N ASP A 66 13.85 -1.62 -3.02
CA ASP A 66 14.45 -2.14 -1.78
C ASP A 66 13.53 -3.10 -1.00
N THR A 67 14.11 -4.16 -0.42
CA THR A 67 13.38 -5.15 0.38
C THR A 67 12.66 -4.55 1.58
N GLU A 68 13.24 -3.52 2.21
CA GLU A 68 12.59 -2.82 3.33
C GLU A 68 11.28 -2.14 2.87
N LEU A 69 11.28 -1.55 1.67
CA LEU A 69 10.08 -0.97 1.08
C LEU A 69 9.04 -2.06 0.77
N TYR A 70 9.46 -3.23 0.32
CA TYR A 70 8.55 -4.36 0.12
C TYR A 70 7.86 -4.80 1.43
N HIS A 71 8.61 -4.91 2.53
CA HIS A 71 8.02 -5.24 3.84
C HIS A 71 7.01 -4.17 4.30
N GLN A 72 7.33 -2.90 4.08
CA GLN A 72 6.40 -1.81 4.37
C GLN A 72 5.13 -1.89 3.51
N ILE A 73 5.25 -2.19 2.21
CA ILE A 73 4.11 -2.37 1.31
C ILE A 73 3.20 -3.51 1.79
N LEU A 74 3.76 -4.66 2.22
CA LEU A 74 2.94 -5.75 2.77
C LEU A 74 2.19 -5.31 4.03
N TYR A 75 2.85 -4.60 4.95
CA TYR A 75 2.21 -4.10 6.16
C TYR A 75 1.05 -3.12 5.83
N ASP A 76 1.32 -2.12 4.99
CA ASP A 76 0.38 -1.08 4.61
C ASP A 76 -0.79 -1.65 3.77
N LEU A 77 -0.54 -2.63 2.90
CA LEU A 77 -1.58 -3.34 2.15
C LEU A 77 -2.54 -4.08 3.08
N GLY A 78 -2.03 -4.79 4.10
CA GLY A 78 -2.90 -5.45 5.07
C GLY A 78 -3.74 -4.46 5.87
N LEU A 79 -3.21 -3.28 6.20
CA LEU A 79 -3.99 -2.20 6.81
C LEU A 79 -5.07 -1.66 5.86
N ALA A 80 -4.76 -1.51 4.57
CA ALA A 80 -5.72 -1.07 3.57
C ALA A 80 -6.87 -2.09 3.39
N TYR A 81 -6.55 -3.39 3.37
CA TYR A 81 -7.55 -4.46 3.41
C TYR A 81 -8.40 -4.43 4.67
N MET A 82 -7.80 -4.23 5.84
CA MET A 82 -8.53 -4.10 7.10
C MET A 82 -9.51 -2.91 7.08
N ARG A 83 -9.10 -1.76 6.53
CA ARG A 83 -9.99 -0.59 6.31
C ARG A 83 -11.13 -0.88 5.34
N ALA A 84 -10.90 -1.74 4.34
CA ALA A 84 -11.92 -2.23 3.42
C ALA A 84 -12.82 -3.35 4.01
N ASN A 85 -12.59 -3.76 5.27
CA ASN A 85 -13.24 -4.90 5.91
C ASN A 85 -12.95 -6.25 5.19
N GLU A 86 -11.84 -6.33 4.46
CA GLU A 86 -11.32 -7.52 3.77
C GLU A 86 -10.34 -8.28 4.69
N LEU A 87 -10.86 -8.79 5.81
CA LEU A 87 -10.03 -9.31 6.90
C LEU A 87 -9.20 -10.56 6.54
N GLU A 88 -9.68 -11.39 5.62
CA GLU A 88 -8.94 -12.60 5.20
C GLU A 88 -7.74 -12.24 4.34
N GLN A 89 -7.89 -11.31 3.40
CA GLN A 89 -6.79 -10.76 2.61
C GLN A 89 -5.76 -10.06 3.49
N ALA A 90 -6.19 -9.32 4.52
CA ALA A 90 -5.29 -8.70 5.48
C ALA A 90 -4.43 -9.75 6.22
N LYS A 91 -5.04 -10.84 6.69
CA LYS A 91 -4.33 -11.95 7.36
C LYS A 91 -3.33 -12.64 6.43
N GLU A 92 -3.72 -12.88 5.17
CA GLU A 92 -2.85 -13.53 4.19
C GLU A 92 -1.58 -12.70 3.93
N VAL A 93 -1.75 -11.40 3.67
CA VAL A 93 -0.62 -10.50 3.42
C VAL A 93 0.29 -10.37 4.64
N TRP A 94 -0.27 -10.27 5.85
CA TRP A 94 0.56 -10.18 7.06
C TRP A 94 1.24 -11.51 7.42
N SER A 95 0.61 -12.65 7.14
CA SER A 95 1.26 -13.96 7.23
C SER A 95 2.46 -14.03 6.30
N GLN A 96 2.32 -13.54 5.07
CA GLN A 96 3.43 -13.45 4.13
C GLN A 96 4.54 -12.53 4.65
N LEU A 97 4.20 -11.35 5.18
CA LEU A 97 5.16 -10.42 5.78
C LEU A 97 6.00 -11.10 6.87
N LEU A 98 5.36 -11.85 7.77
CA LEU A 98 6.05 -12.55 8.86
C LEU A 98 6.91 -13.74 8.37
N GLN A 99 6.68 -14.25 7.16
CA GLN A 99 7.52 -15.29 6.56
C GLN A 99 8.78 -14.71 5.88
N VAL A 100 8.70 -13.49 5.36
CA VAL A 100 9.80 -12.86 4.59
C VAL A 100 10.61 -11.86 5.41
N CYS A 101 10.07 -11.37 6.53
CA CYS A 101 10.69 -10.38 7.38
C CYS A 101 10.85 -10.89 8.81
N GLU A 102 12.09 -10.96 9.29
CA GLU A 102 12.42 -11.34 10.68
C GLU A 102 12.43 -10.14 11.64
N ASP A 103 12.18 -8.92 11.15
CA ASP A 103 12.18 -7.71 11.99
C ASP A 103 11.02 -7.78 13.02
N PRO A 104 11.33 -7.80 14.33
CA PRO A 104 10.31 -7.90 15.38
C PRO A 104 9.32 -6.73 15.35
N LYS A 105 9.68 -5.58 14.77
CA LYS A 105 8.81 -4.42 14.63
C LYS A 105 7.47 -4.78 14.00
N TYR A 106 7.44 -5.59 12.94
CA TYR A 106 6.19 -5.92 12.27
C TYR A 106 5.32 -6.84 13.11
N LYS A 107 5.93 -7.74 13.89
CA LYS A 107 5.20 -8.58 14.83
C LYS A 107 4.52 -7.73 15.91
N GLU A 108 5.26 -6.80 16.51
CA GLU A 108 4.72 -5.88 17.52
C GLU A 108 3.57 -5.02 16.96
N LEU A 109 3.76 -4.46 15.77
CA LEU A 109 2.74 -3.66 15.08
C LEU A 109 1.46 -4.43 14.77
N LEU A 110 1.54 -5.75 14.54
CA LEU A 110 0.38 -6.60 14.27
C LEU A 110 -0.36 -7.00 15.55
N GLU A 111 0.38 -7.27 16.64
CA GLU A 111 -0.19 -7.53 17.97
C GLU A 111 -1.01 -6.33 18.47
N GLU A 112 -0.53 -5.09 18.25
CA GLU A 112 -1.28 -3.87 18.59
C GLU A 112 -2.62 -3.73 17.83
N LYS A 113 -2.75 -4.35 16.65
CA LYS A 113 -3.97 -4.28 15.82
C LYS A 113 -4.98 -5.36 16.17
N GLY A 114 -4.72 -6.19 17.18
CA GLY A 114 -5.70 -7.12 17.76
C GLY A 114 -5.86 -8.43 16.98
N GLN A 115 -4.78 -8.95 16.40
CA GLN A 115 -4.72 -10.35 15.96
C GLN A 115 -4.49 -11.31 17.12
#